data_AF-A0A7C1L055-F1
#
_entry.id   AF-A0A7C1L055-F1
#
_cell.length_a   1.000
_cell.length_b   1.000
_cell.length_c   1.000
_cell.angle_alpha   90.00
_cell.angle_beta   90.00
_cell.angle_gamma   90.00
#
_symmetry.space_group_name_H-M   'P 1'
#
loop_
_entity.id
_entity.type
_entity.pdbx_description
1 polymer ?
#
loop_
_entity_poly.entity_id
_entity_poly.type
_entity_poly.pdbx_seq_one_letter_code
_entity_poly.pdbx_strand_id
1 'polypeptide(L)' 'MTREKAILAIDSLFPTDSEYPETNKIGIELLEEAKHNVENWRNLPDAVLFEYARLCEEREAEANRKFLKEH' A
#
# COMPACT_ATOMS: atom_id res chain seq x y z
N MET A 1 4.36 -0.82 14.59
CA MET A 1 4.05 -1.87 13.60
C MET A 1 5.23 -2.84 13.52
N THR A 2 5.01 -4.13 13.25
CA THR A 2 6.09 -5.10 12.97
C THR A 2 6.20 -5.35 11.47
N ARG A 3 7.36 -5.83 10.99
CA ARG A 3 7.60 -6.11 9.56
C ARG A 3 6.50 -6.97 8.95
N GLU A 4 6.16 -8.07 9.62
CA GLU A 4 5.13 -9.01 9.16
C GLU A 4 3.75 -8.34 9.08
N LYS A 5 3.41 -7.48 10.04
CA LYS A 5 2.15 -6.71 9.98
C LYS A 5 2.13 -5.72 8.82
N ALA A 6 3.25 -5.06 8.53
CA ALA A 6 3.36 -4.15 7.40
C ALA A 6 3.18 -4.91 6.07
N ILE A 7 3.81 -6.08 5.95
CA ILE A 7 3.66 -6.95 4.78
C ILE A 7 2.21 -7.39 4.63
N LEU A 8 1.57 -7.86 5.69
CA LEU A 8 0.17 -8.27 5.64
C LEU A 8 -0.78 -7.11 5.29
N ALA A 9 -0.51 -5.90 5.79
CA ALA A 9 -1.31 -4.71 5.44
C ALA A 9 -1.17 -4.36 3.96
N ILE A 10 0.05 -4.33 3.42
CA ILE A 10 0.27 -4.06 2.00
C ILE A 10 -0.36 -5.14 1.13
N ASP A 11 -0.22 -6.42 1.51
CA ASP A 11 -0.75 -7.57 0.77
C ASP A 11 -2.28 -7.58 0.70
N SER A 12 -2.95 -7.20 1.80
CA SER A 12 -4.42 -7.10 1.85
C SER A 12 -4.98 -5.85 1.15
N LEU A 13 -4.18 -4.79 0.97
CA LEU A 13 -4.65 -3.50 0.49
C LEU A 13 -4.27 -3.27 -0.98
N PHE A 14 -3.02 -2.90 -1.22
CA PHE A 14 -2.54 -2.50 -2.54
C PHE A 14 -1.18 -3.14 -2.85
N PRO A 15 -1.10 -4.48 -2.98
CA PRO A 15 0.15 -5.13 -3.36
C PRO A 15 0.53 -4.78 -4.81
N THR A 16 1.80 -4.45 -5.06
CA THR A 16 2.30 -4.17 -6.43
C THR A 16 2.42 -5.41 -7.32
N ASP A 17 2.08 -6.60 -6.80
CA ASP A 17 2.01 -7.86 -7.54
C ASP A 17 0.56 -8.33 -7.69
N SER A 18 -0.41 -7.45 -7.42
CA SER A 18 -1.83 -7.78 -7.57
C SER A 18 -2.16 -8.15 -9.01
N GLU A 19 -3.01 -9.17 -9.18
CA GLU A 19 -3.62 -9.55 -10.46
C GLU A 19 -4.59 -8.48 -10.98
N TYR A 20 -5.08 -7.59 -10.11
CA TYR A 20 -5.98 -6.49 -10.44
C TYR A 20 -5.18 -5.25 -10.87
N PRO A 21 -5.34 -4.74 -12.11
CA PRO A 21 -4.54 -3.64 -12.63
C PRO A 21 -4.68 -2.32 -11.84
N GLU A 22 -5.87 -2.03 -11.31
CA GLU A 22 -6.13 -0.83 -10.51
C GLU A 22 -5.42 -0.90 -9.16
N THR A 23 -5.52 -2.03 -8.47
CA THR A 23 -4.81 -2.30 -7.21
C THR A 23 -3.31 -2.27 -7.40
N ASN A 24 -2.83 -2.90 -8.47
CA ASN A 24 -1.42 -2.92 -8.86
C ASN A 24 -0.88 -1.50 -9.07
N LYS A 25 -1.60 -0.68 -9.84
CA LYS A 25 -1.22 0.70 -10.12
C LYS A 25 -1.17 1.56 -8.86
N ILE A 26 -2.21 1.50 -8.01
CA ILE A 26 -2.23 2.24 -6.73
C ILE A 26 -1.08 1.77 -5.84
N GLY A 27 -0.83 0.46 -5.79
CA GLY A 27 0.29 -0.10 -5.07
C GLY A 27 1.63 0.46 -5.54
N ILE A 28 1.85 0.51 -6.86
CA ILE A 28 3.07 1.09 -7.44
C ILE A 28 3.20 2.57 -7.10
N GLU A 29 2.14 3.37 -7.20
CA GLU A 29 2.17 4.79 -6.87
C GLU A 29 2.54 5.02 -5.39
N LEU A 30 1.90 4.28 -4.48
CA LEU A 30 2.17 4.35 -3.04
C LEU A 30 3.58 3.83 -2.69
N LEU A 31 4.04 2.82 -3.42
CA LEU A 31 5.40 2.30 -3.29
C LEU A 31 6.42 3.34 -3.76
N GLU A 32 6.15 4.03 -4.88
CA GLU A 32 6.98 5.11 -5.39
C GLU A 32 7.06 6.30 -4.42
N GLU A 33 5.94 6.63 -3.76
CA GLU A 33 5.90 7.62 -2.67
C GLU A 33 6.71 7.17 -1.45
N ALA A 34 6.62 5.90 -1.06
CA ALA A 34 7.41 5.34 0.04
C ALA A 34 8.90 5.20 -0.33
N LYS A 35 9.23 4.99 -1.61
CA LYS A 35 10.60 4.87 -2.14
C LYS A 35 10.62 4.86 -3.68
N HIS A 36 11.58 5.54 -4.29
CA HIS A 36 11.84 5.47 -5.75
C HIS A 36 11.88 4.03 -6.31
N ASN A 37 10.92 3.70 -7.20
CA ASN A 37 10.87 2.57 -8.15
C ASN A 37 11.57 1.28 -7.69
N VAL A 38 10.82 0.38 -7.03
CA VAL A 38 11.35 -0.92 -6.62
C VAL A 38 10.42 -2.04 -7.07
N GLU A 39 10.94 -2.98 -7.84
CA GLU A 39 10.17 -4.10 -8.43
C GLU A 39 9.71 -5.13 -7.37
N ASN A 40 10.31 -5.12 -6.17
CA ASN A 40 10.02 -6.12 -5.13
C ASN A 40 10.00 -5.51 -3.72
N TRP A 41 8.83 -5.05 -3.30
CA TRP A 41 8.63 -4.31 -2.06
C TRP A 41 8.83 -5.16 -0.79
N ARG A 42 8.63 -6.48 -0.86
CA ARG A 42 8.73 -7.38 0.30
C ARG A 42 10.14 -7.45 0.92
N ASN A 43 11.16 -7.08 0.14
CA ASN A 43 12.55 -7.07 0.59
C ASN A 43 13.06 -5.69 1.02
N LEU A 44 12.15 -4.73 1.18
CA LEU A 44 12.49 -3.38 1.60
C LEU A 44 12.90 -3.28 3.09
N PRO A 45 13.63 -2.22 3.47
CA PRO A 45 13.91 -1.91 4.86
C PRO A 45 12.60 -1.72 5.64
N ASP A 46 12.59 -2.09 6.91
CA ASP A 46 11.39 -2.03 7.75
C ASP A 46 10.78 -0.63 7.80
N ALA A 47 11.61 0.43 7.82
CA ALA A 47 11.15 1.82 7.76
C ALA A 47 10.31 2.12 6.50
N VAL A 48 10.70 1.58 5.35
CA VAL A 48 9.97 1.79 4.08
C VAL A 48 8.69 0.96 4.05
N LEU A 49 8.75 -0.29 4.55
CA LEU A 49 7.55 -1.11 4.69
C LEU A 49 6.52 -0.45 5.62
N PHE A 50 6.98 0.22 6.68
CA PHE A 50 6.09 0.94 7.59
C PHE A 50 5.43 2.15 6.93
N GLU A 51 6.19 2.95 6.18
CA GLU A 51 5.63 4.08 5.44
C GLU A 51 4.65 3.60 4.36
N TYR A 52 5.02 2.57 3.60
CA TYR A 52 4.17 2.03 2.54
C TYR A 52 2.86 1.46 3.07
N ALA A 53 2.90 0.67 4.14
CA ALA A 53 1.68 0.19 4.80
C ALA A 53 0.82 1.34 5.33
N ARG A 54 1.42 2.39 5.91
CA ARG A 54 0.69 3.58 6.37
C ARG A 54 -0.02 4.29 5.21
N LEU A 55 0.65 4.46 4.08
CA LEU A 55 0.08 5.06 2.87
C LEU A 55 -1.08 4.22 2.31
N CYS A 56 -0.96 2.89 2.32
CA CYS A 56 -2.06 2.00 1.95
C CYS A 56 -3.28 2.18 2.88
N GLU A 57 -3.06 2.21 4.20
CA GLU A 57 -4.14 2.41 5.18
C GLU A 57 -4.81 3.79 5.03
N GLU A 58 -4.04 4.85 4.79
CA GLU A 58 -4.59 6.20 4.56
C GLU A 58 -5.45 6.24 3.29
N ARG A 59 -4.97 5.64 2.19
CA ARG A 59 -5.74 5.57 0.94
C ARG A 59 -7.03 4.78 1.08
N GLU A 60 -7.02 3.65 1.78
CA GLU A 60 -8.24 2.89 2.04
C GLU A 60 -9.21 3.70 2.92
N ALA A 61 -8.71 4.37 3.97
CA ALA A 61 -9.54 5.21 4.82
C ALA A 61 -10.15 6.40 4.05
N GLU A 62 -9.43 7.00 3.10
CA GLU A 62 -9.96 8.04 2.22
C GLU A 62 -11.00 7.51 1.24
N ALA A 63 -10.76 6.36 0.61
CA ALA A 63 -11.70 5.71 -0.29
C ALA A 63 -13.01 5.35 0.45
N ASN A 64 -12.90 4.79 1.65
CA ASN A 64 -14.04 4.46 2.49
C ASN A 64 -14.80 5.72 2.96
N ARG A 65 -14.08 6.81 3.31
CA ARG A 65 -14.71 8.09 3.64
C ARG A 65 -15.45 8.73 2.46
N LYS A 66 -14.94 8.60 1.24
CA LYS A 66 -15.64 9.06 0.03
C LYS A 66 -16.91 8.26 -0.19
N PHE A 67 -16.83 6.94 -0.08
CA PHE A 67 -17.99 6.05 -0.19
C PHE A 67 -19.09 6.41 0.84
N LEU A 68 -18.73 6.67 2.09
CA LEU A 68 -19.66 7.09 3.15
C LEU A 68 -20.23 8.51 2.99
N LYS A 69 -19.62 9.37 2.16
CA LYS A 69 -20.11 10.74 1.91
C LYS A 69 -21.08 10.83 0.73
N GLU A 70 -21.06 9.84 -0.16
CA GLU A 70 -21.91 9.78 -1.35
C GLU A 70 -23.16 8.91 -1.15
N HIS A 71 -23.31 8.27 0.01
CA HIS A 71 -24.44 7.45 0.43
C HIS A 71 -25.16 8.00 1.66
#